data_AF-A0A9D3ZX45-F1
#
_entry.id   AF-A0A9D3ZX45-F1
#
_cell.length_a   1.000
_cell.length_b   1.000
_cell.length_c   1.000
_cell.angle_alpha   90.00
_cell.angle_beta   90.00
_cell.angle_gamma   90.00
#
_symmetry.space_group_name_H-M   'P 1'
#
loop_
_entity.id
_entity.type
_entity.pdbx_description
1 polymer ?
#
loop_
_entity_poly.entity_id
_entity_poly.type
_entity_poly.pdbx_seq_one_letter_code
_entity_poly.pdbx_strand_id
1 'polypeptide(L)'
;MAMKILRVFFFGLLLLQFPLLHVVRCQSEIEADVEGSELGIVREDVQDFVGGNFKPAPGVETICFFPKNSAKVVPAGEKTQLLVGMENVGESPLNIIAIEARVHLPFDHRMLVQNLTAQVFDNASVPPSTQATFPYIFAVSKFLQPGTFDLVGTVVYEINQSPYQSTFYNGTIEVVEAGGFVSVESVFLVTLGISLLVLLGLWIHGQFKRISQKTKAAPKVEVGTGTTDASMDEWLQGTAYNQSSSKSKKK
;
A
#
# COMPACT_ATOMS: atom_id res chain seq x y z
N MET A 1 -18.79 31.83 20.27
CA MET A 1 -17.53 32.06 19.54
C MET A 1 -16.75 30.76 19.31
N ALA A 2 -16.65 29.87 20.31
CA ALA A 2 -15.99 28.56 20.21
C ALA A 2 -16.51 27.61 19.09
N MET A 3 -17.83 27.57 18.85
CA MET A 3 -18.42 26.66 17.84
C MET A 3 -18.16 27.09 16.38
N LYS A 4 -17.83 28.37 16.15
CA LYS A 4 -17.40 28.85 14.82
C LYS A 4 -15.93 28.51 14.57
N ILE A 5 -15.08 28.62 15.60
CA ILE A 5 -13.66 28.26 15.52
C ILE A 5 -13.49 26.75 15.31
N LEU A 6 -14.28 25.92 16.01
CA LEU A 6 -14.25 24.47 15.83
C LEU A 6 -14.71 24.03 14.42
N ARG A 7 -15.72 24.70 13.84
CA ARG A 7 -16.17 24.44 12.46
C ARG A 7 -15.14 24.85 11.41
N VAL A 8 -14.44 25.96 11.61
CA VAL A 8 -13.37 26.42 10.70
C VAL A 8 -12.16 25.48 10.79
N PHE A 9 -11.83 24.99 11.99
CA PHE A 9 -10.76 24.02 12.17
C PHE A 9 -11.08 22.66 11.53
N PHE A 10 -12.33 22.21 11.63
CA PHE A 10 -12.79 20.96 10.98
C PHE A 10 -12.78 21.08 9.45
N PHE A 11 -13.16 22.23 8.88
CA PHE A 11 -13.06 22.48 7.43
C PHE A 11 -11.60 22.59 6.96
N GLY A 12 -10.70 23.15 7.76
CA GLY A 12 -9.27 23.19 7.47
C GLY A 12 -8.61 21.81 7.46
N LEU A 13 -9.01 20.92 8.37
CA LEU A 13 -8.50 19.55 8.42
C LEU A 13 -9.05 18.69 7.25
N LEU A 14 -10.30 18.92 6.85
CA LEU A 14 -10.94 18.21 5.72
C LEU A 14 -10.33 18.62 4.37
N LEU A 15 -9.85 19.87 4.24
CA LEU A 15 -9.08 20.33 3.07
C LEU A 15 -7.65 19.78 3.00
N LEU A 16 -7.10 19.29 4.11
CA LEU A 16 -5.78 18.65 4.16
C LEU A 16 -5.85 17.15 3.81
N GLN A 17 -7.06 16.58 3.71
CA GLN A 17 -7.31 15.18 3.34
C GLN A 17 -7.75 14.99 1.89
N PHE A 18 -7.82 16.06 1.08
CA PHE A 18 -7.96 15.91 -0.37
C PHE A 18 -6.56 15.84 -0.99
N PRO A 19 -6.10 14.67 -1.48
CA PRO A 19 -5.14 14.70 -2.56
C PRO A 19 -5.88 15.37 -3.72
N LEU A 20 -5.51 16.62 -4.01
CA LEU A 20 -5.84 17.26 -5.27
C LEU A 20 -5.53 16.24 -6.37
N LEU A 21 -6.58 15.88 -7.11
CA LEU A 21 -6.53 15.04 -8.30
C LEU A 21 -5.29 15.37 -9.10
N HIS A 22 -4.27 14.51 -8.99
CA HIS A 22 -3.18 14.51 -9.94
C HIS A 22 -3.74 13.86 -11.20
N VAL A 23 -4.42 14.68 -11.99
CA VAL A 23 -4.73 14.38 -13.38
C VAL A 23 -3.38 14.22 -14.06
N VAL A 24 -2.96 12.96 -14.24
CA VAL A 24 -1.93 12.59 -15.20
C VAL A 24 -2.51 12.92 -16.57
N ARG A 25 -2.25 14.15 -17.01
CA ARG A 25 -2.47 14.58 -18.38
C ARG A 25 -1.30 14.02 -19.18
N CYS A 26 -1.55 12.94 -19.92
CA CYS A 26 -0.68 12.56 -21.03
C CYS A 26 -0.62 13.76 -21.98
N GLN A 27 0.52 14.45 -22.00
CA GLN A 27 0.79 15.48 -22.99
C GLN A 27 1.81 14.91 -23.96
N SER A 28 1.27 14.32 -25.03
CA SER A 28 1.96 14.20 -26.30
C SER A 28 2.00 15.58 -26.91
N GLU A 29 3.17 16.20 -27.01
CA GLU A 29 3.45 17.10 -28.12
C GLU A 29 4.95 17.09 -28.42
N ILE A 30 5.21 16.60 -29.62
CA ILE A 30 6.49 16.58 -30.31
C ILE A 30 6.76 18.01 -30.76
N GLU A 31 7.85 18.61 -30.28
CA GLU A 31 8.53 19.65 -31.03
C GLU A 31 9.98 19.20 -31.25
N ALA A 32 10.27 19.02 -32.53
CA ALA A 32 11.58 18.68 -33.05
C ALA A 32 12.52 19.86 -32.90
N ASP A 33 13.69 19.60 -32.34
CA ASP A 33 14.89 20.35 -32.70
C ASP A 33 15.98 19.34 -33.01
N VAL A 34 16.34 19.28 -34.29
CA VAL A 34 17.39 18.42 -34.83
C VAL A 34 18.60 19.31 -34.99
N GLU A 35 19.66 19.08 -34.20
CA GLU A 35 21.03 19.26 -34.68
C GLU A 35 22.04 18.55 -33.77
N GLY A 36 22.67 17.51 -34.35
CA GLY A 36 24.08 17.18 -34.11
C GLY A 36 24.47 16.57 -32.76
N SER A 37 24.30 15.26 -32.60
CA SER A 37 25.41 14.45 -32.05
C SER A 37 25.45 13.06 -32.68
N GLU A 38 26.52 12.88 -33.43
CA GLU A 38 27.01 11.66 -34.03
C GLU A 38 27.49 10.68 -32.93
N LEU A 39 27.38 9.39 -33.24
CA LEU A 39 27.97 8.21 -32.57
C LEU A 39 27.22 7.55 -31.40
N GLY A 40 26.78 6.33 -31.69
CA GLY A 40 26.46 5.31 -30.70
C GLY A 40 26.10 4.00 -31.41
N ILE A 41 27.11 3.35 -31.98
CA ILE A 41 27.05 2.03 -32.64
C ILE A 41 26.15 1.08 -31.84
N VAL A 42 25.08 0.56 -32.47
CA VAL A 42 24.36 -0.61 -31.98
C VAL A 42 25.36 -1.77 -32.03
N ARG A 43 25.84 -2.19 -30.86
CA ARG A 43 26.59 -3.43 -30.71
C ARG A 43 25.62 -4.59 -30.86
N GLU A 44 25.65 -5.21 -32.03
CA GLU A 44 24.86 -6.39 -32.41
C GLU A 44 25.47 -7.72 -31.90
N ASP A 45 26.36 -7.67 -30.90
CA ASP A 45 27.09 -8.81 -30.35
C ASP A 45 26.78 -9.13 -28.88
N VAL A 46 25.71 -8.54 -28.31
CA VAL A 46 25.16 -9.06 -27.04
C VAL A 46 24.45 -10.37 -27.34
N GLN A 47 25.22 -11.45 -27.38
CA GLN A 47 24.67 -12.81 -27.30
C GLN A 47 23.72 -12.85 -26.10
N ASP A 48 22.48 -13.28 -26.34
CA ASP A 48 21.40 -13.35 -25.35
C ASP A 48 21.67 -14.50 -24.36
N PHE A 49 22.71 -14.33 -23.55
CA PHE A 49 23.13 -15.31 -22.55
C PHE A 49 22.25 -15.29 -21.31
N VAL A 50 21.45 -14.22 -21.13
CA VAL A 50 20.52 -14.05 -20.02
C VAL A 50 19.31 -14.95 -20.25
N GLY A 51 19.11 -15.94 -19.38
CA GLY A 51 18.03 -16.92 -19.52
C GLY A 51 18.39 -18.20 -20.31
N GLY A 52 19.62 -18.34 -20.80
CA GLY A 52 20.11 -19.61 -21.34
C GLY A 52 20.21 -20.70 -20.26
N ASN A 53 20.05 -21.97 -20.63
CA ASN A 53 20.24 -23.11 -19.74
C ASN A 53 21.53 -23.84 -20.14
N PHE A 54 22.63 -23.50 -19.48
CA PHE A 54 23.94 -24.09 -19.76
C PHE A 54 24.34 -25.06 -18.66
N LYS A 55 25.21 -26.02 -19.02
CA LYS A 55 25.77 -26.96 -18.02
C LYS A 55 26.94 -26.29 -17.27
N PRO A 56 27.23 -26.72 -16.04
CA PRO A 56 28.44 -26.28 -15.35
C PRO A 56 29.69 -26.85 -16.04
N ALA A 57 30.75 -26.05 -16.11
CA ALA A 57 32.05 -26.51 -16.59
C ALA A 57 32.76 -27.36 -15.53
N PRO A 58 33.52 -28.40 -15.91
CA PRO A 58 34.38 -29.11 -14.98
C PRO A 58 35.50 -28.20 -14.48
N GLY A 59 35.85 -28.29 -13.19
CA GLY A 59 36.93 -27.51 -12.58
C GLY A 59 36.58 -26.06 -12.25
N VAL A 60 35.29 -25.71 -12.20
CA VAL A 60 34.84 -24.41 -11.69
C VAL A 60 34.04 -24.63 -10.42
N GLU A 61 34.54 -24.08 -9.31
CA GLU A 61 33.85 -24.12 -8.03
C GLU A 61 33.32 -22.74 -7.69
N THR A 62 32.15 -22.69 -7.07
CA THR A 62 31.49 -21.44 -6.70
C THR A 62 31.04 -21.49 -5.26
N ILE A 63 31.28 -20.39 -4.55
CA ILE A 63 30.84 -20.18 -3.18
C ILE A 63 30.07 -18.86 -3.09
N CYS A 64 29.25 -18.72 -2.06
CA CYS A 64 28.53 -17.48 -1.82
C CYS A 64 28.64 -17.04 -0.36
N PHE A 65 28.60 -15.73 -0.15
CA PHE A 65 28.71 -15.15 1.19
C PHE A 65 27.88 -13.87 1.31
N PHE A 66 27.05 -13.78 2.36
CA PHE A 66 26.21 -12.62 2.64
C PHE A 66 26.87 -11.71 3.70
N PRO A 67 27.70 -10.72 3.31
CA PRO A 67 28.54 -9.98 4.26
C PRO A 67 27.75 -9.16 5.29
N LYS A 68 26.61 -8.59 4.88
CA LYS A 68 25.77 -7.74 5.72
C LYS A 68 24.53 -8.47 6.25
N ASN A 69 24.34 -9.73 5.87
CA ASN A 69 23.08 -10.43 6.06
C ASN A 69 23.29 -11.92 6.34
N SER A 70 23.94 -12.24 7.46
CA SER A 70 24.16 -13.63 7.88
C SER A 70 22.86 -14.40 8.15
N ALA A 71 21.80 -13.69 8.54
CA ALA A 71 20.47 -14.25 8.77
C ALA A 71 19.67 -14.49 7.48
N LYS A 72 20.16 -14.03 6.32
CA LYS A 72 19.48 -14.15 5.01
C LYS A 72 18.08 -13.53 4.97
N VAL A 73 17.89 -12.46 5.73
CA VAL A 73 16.66 -11.67 5.80
C VAL A 73 16.73 -10.52 4.81
N VAL A 74 15.87 -10.49 3.81
CA VAL A 74 15.88 -9.52 2.71
C VAL A 74 14.68 -8.58 2.83
N PRO A 75 14.88 -7.29 3.13
CA PRO A 75 13.78 -6.33 3.14
C PRO A 75 13.26 -6.06 1.71
N ALA A 76 11.95 -6.13 1.53
CA ALA A 76 11.29 -5.98 0.25
C ALA A 76 11.47 -4.55 -0.31
N GLY A 77 12.04 -4.42 -1.50
CA GLY A 77 12.33 -3.12 -2.12
C GLY A 77 13.66 -2.48 -1.70
N GLU A 78 14.43 -3.10 -0.80
CA GLU A 78 15.79 -2.66 -0.45
C GLU A 78 16.87 -3.48 -1.16
N LYS A 79 18.02 -2.85 -1.38
CA LYS A 79 19.18 -3.49 -2.02
C LYS A 79 19.90 -4.38 -1.01
N THR A 80 20.00 -5.66 -1.32
CA THR A 80 20.81 -6.65 -0.61
C THR A 80 22.05 -6.98 -1.43
N GLN A 81 23.18 -7.12 -0.74
CA GLN A 81 24.46 -7.49 -1.35
C GLN A 81 24.82 -8.93 -0.99
N LEU A 82 25.23 -9.68 -2.01
CA LEU A 82 25.79 -11.02 -1.92
C LEU A 82 27.16 -11.02 -2.60
N LEU A 83 28.12 -11.76 -2.07
CA LEU A 83 29.41 -11.97 -2.71
C LEU A 83 29.43 -13.37 -3.33
N VAL A 84 29.80 -13.44 -4.60
CA VAL A 84 29.97 -14.69 -5.36
C VAL A 84 31.45 -14.93 -5.51
N GLY A 85 31.97 -15.95 -4.82
CA GLY A 85 33.34 -16.42 -5.00
C GLY A 85 33.38 -17.47 -6.10
N MET A 86 34.32 -17.32 -7.03
CA MET A 86 34.55 -18.26 -8.12
C MET A 86 36.00 -18.71 -8.08
N GLU A 87 36.21 -20.01 -8.07
CA GLU A 87 37.52 -20.65 -8.12
C GLU A 87 37.68 -21.38 -9.45
N ASN A 88 38.75 -21.05 -10.17
CA ASN A 88 39.10 -21.68 -11.43
C ASN A 88 40.19 -22.72 -11.21
N VAL A 89 39.82 -24.00 -11.15
CA VAL A 89 40.74 -25.15 -11.07
C VAL A 89 41.14 -25.64 -12.48
N GLY A 90 40.56 -25.08 -13.54
CA GLY A 90 40.86 -25.41 -14.93
C GLY A 90 42.14 -24.76 -15.46
N GLU A 91 42.51 -25.15 -16.68
CA GLU A 91 43.70 -24.65 -17.40
C GLU A 91 43.43 -23.39 -18.24
N SER A 92 42.17 -23.11 -18.56
CA SER A 92 41.76 -21.96 -19.38
C SER A 92 41.18 -20.85 -18.50
N PRO A 93 41.35 -19.56 -18.87
CA PRO A 93 40.71 -18.47 -18.15
C PRO A 93 39.18 -18.53 -18.28
N LEU A 94 38.47 -18.21 -17.20
CA LEU A 94 37.00 -18.08 -17.19
C LEU A 94 36.65 -16.61 -17.46
N ASN A 95 35.87 -16.30 -18.48
CA ASN A 95 35.32 -14.95 -18.62
C ASN A 95 33.88 -14.92 -18.11
N ILE A 96 33.61 -14.06 -17.16
CA ILE A 96 32.28 -13.94 -16.55
C ILE A 96 31.45 -13.00 -17.41
N ILE A 97 30.27 -13.47 -17.79
CA ILE A 97 29.33 -12.76 -18.65
C ILE A 97 28.29 -12.05 -17.78
N ALA A 98 27.60 -12.81 -16.92
CA ALA A 98 26.52 -12.28 -16.12
C ALA A 98 26.33 -13.07 -14.82
N ILE A 99 25.85 -12.36 -13.79
CA ILE A 99 25.33 -12.95 -12.56
C ILE A 99 23.85 -12.61 -12.48
N GLU A 100 23.02 -13.62 -12.27
CA GLU A 100 21.58 -13.46 -12.13
C GLU A 100 21.07 -14.29 -10.96
N ALA A 101 19.91 -13.91 -10.44
CA ALA A 101 19.22 -14.67 -9.42
C ALA A 101 17.71 -14.67 -9.65
N ARG A 102 17.05 -15.71 -9.17
CA ARG A 102 15.62 -15.93 -9.34
C ARG A 102 15.02 -16.36 -8.01
N VAL A 103 13.82 -15.87 -7.75
CA VAL A 103 13.04 -16.17 -6.55
C VAL A 103 11.93 -17.15 -6.91
N HIS A 104 11.81 -18.23 -6.16
CA HIS A 104 10.81 -19.29 -6.32
C HIS A 104 10.00 -19.45 -5.04
N LEU A 105 8.85 -20.13 -5.17
CA LEU A 105 8.08 -20.55 -4.01
C LEU A 105 8.80 -21.67 -3.24
N PRO A 106 8.77 -21.66 -1.89
CA PRO A 106 9.54 -22.61 -1.07
C PRO A 106 9.02 -24.06 -1.16
N PHE A 107 7.75 -24.24 -1.53
CA PHE A 107 7.13 -25.57 -1.64
C PHE A 107 7.11 -26.10 -3.07
N ASP A 108 7.35 -25.24 -4.06
CA ASP A 108 7.41 -25.62 -5.48
C ASP A 108 8.40 -24.74 -6.24
N HIS A 109 9.61 -25.28 -6.42
CA HIS A 109 10.72 -24.64 -7.15
C HIS A 109 10.43 -24.42 -8.64
N ARG A 110 9.38 -25.02 -9.21
CA ARG A 110 8.99 -24.78 -10.61
C ARG A 110 8.23 -23.46 -10.76
N MET A 111 7.66 -22.95 -9.67
CA MET A 111 6.90 -21.71 -9.67
C MET A 111 7.85 -20.52 -9.42
N LEU A 112 8.19 -19.85 -10.51
CA LEU A 112 8.98 -18.62 -10.47
C LEU A 112 8.11 -17.45 -10.00
N VAL A 113 8.57 -16.78 -8.94
CA VAL A 113 7.92 -15.59 -8.38
C VAL A 113 8.46 -14.33 -9.06
N GLN A 114 9.79 -14.21 -9.15
CA GLN A 114 10.43 -13.02 -9.70
C GLN A 114 11.84 -13.33 -10.26
N ASN A 115 12.14 -12.78 -11.44
CA ASN A 115 13.51 -12.65 -11.92
C ASN A 115 14.15 -11.39 -11.30
N LEU A 116 15.30 -11.56 -10.66
CA LEU A 116 16.05 -10.44 -10.11
C LEU A 116 16.96 -9.82 -11.18
N THR A 117 17.55 -8.68 -10.85
CA THR A 117 18.41 -7.94 -11.76
C THR A 117 19.58 -8.81 -12.23
N ALA A 118 19.75 -8.96 -13.54
CA ALA A 118 20.96 -9.53 -14.11
C ALA A 118 22.07 -8.48 -14.11
N GLN A 119 23.22 -8.83 -13.55
CA GLN A 119 24.41 -7.98 -13.53
C GLN A 119 25.38 -8.50 -14.57
N VAL A 120 25.57 -7.72 -15.65
CA VAL A 120 26.48 -8.04 -16.75
C VAL A 120 27.87 -7.53 -16.44
N PHE A 121 28.89 -8.28 -16.85
CA PHE A 121 30.30 -7.94 -16.66
C PHE A 121 31.00 -7.79 -18.01
N ASP A 122 31.54 -6.60 -18.27
CA ASP A 122 32.36 -6.34 -19.45
C ASP A 122 33.83 -6.58 -19.10
N ASN A 123 34.39 -7.72 -19.54
CA ASN A 123 35.79 -8.12 -19.33
C ASN A 123 36.18 -8.56 -17.91
N ALA A 124 35.27 -9.16 -17.16
CA ALA A 124 35.65 -9.86 -15.93
C ALA A 124 36.23 -11.23 -16.29
N SER A 125 37.48 -11.51 -15.87
CA SER A 125 38.13 -12.80 -16.11
C SER A 125 38.75 -13.36 -14.84
N VAL A 126 38.67 -14.68 -14.67
CA VAL A 126 39.31 -15.42 -13.58
C VAL A 126 40.41 -16.30 -14.19
N PRO A 127 41.69 -15.95 -13.97
CA PRO A 127 42.80 -16.73 -14.49
C PRO A 127 42.79 -18.18 -13.96
N PRO A 128 43.47 -19.10 -14.65
CA PRO A 128 43.69 -20.47 -14.17
C PRO A 128 44.27 -20.51 -12.75
N SER A 129 43.87 -21.52 -11.98
CA SER A 129 44.36 -21.77 -10.60
C SER A 129 44.21 -20.59 -9.65
N THR A 130 43.23 -19.72 -9.88
CA THR A 130 42.99 -18.49 -9.10
C THR A 130 41.54 -18.40 -8.65
N GLN A 131 41.31 -17.71 -7.55
CA GLN A 131 39.98 -17.36 -7.06
C GLN A 131 39.72 -15.86 -7.22
N ALA A 132 38.49 -15.51 -7.61
CA ALA A 132 38.01 -14.15 -7.67
C ALA A 132 36.64 -14.03 -6.99
N THR A 133 36.30 -12.83 -6.51
CA THR A 133 35.02 -12.57 -5.85
C THR A 133 34.30 -11.42 -6.52
N PHE A 134 33.02 -11.60 -6.81
CA PHE A 134 32.18 -10.65 -7.52
C PHE A 134 31.00 -10.23 -6.63
N PRO A 135 30.81 -8.93 -6.39
CA PRO A 135 29.64 -8.45 -5.67
C PRO A 135 28.42 -8.49 -6.58
N TYR A 136 27.37 -9.15 -6.10
CA TYR A 136 26.05 -9.17 -6.69
C TYR A 136 25.07 -8.38 -5.82
N ILE A 137 24.48 -7.33 -6.37
CA ILE A 137 23.52 -6.47 -5.66
C ILE A 137 22.15 -6.67 -6.30
N PHE A 138 21.18 -7.10 -5.49
CA PHE A 138 19.81 -7.34 -5.95
C PHE A 138 18.80 -6.73 -4.98
N ALA A 139 17.57 -6.54 -5.45
CA ALA A 139 16.45 -6.16 -4.61
C ALA A 139 15.23 -6.99 -5.03
N VAL A 140 14.49 -7.50 -4.06
CA VAL A 140 13.18 -8.13 -4.32
C VAL A 140 12.12 -7.05 -4.46
N SER A 141 11.02 -7.32 -5.15
CA SER A 141 9.94 -6.35 -5.35
C SER A 141 9.43 -5.81 -4.01
N LYS A 142 9.20 -4.49 -3.91
CA LYS A 142 8.57 -3.86 -2.74
C LYS A 142 7.17 -4.42 -2.46
N PHE A 143 6.49 -4.92 -3.49
CA PHE A 143 5.14 -5.49 -3.37
C PHE A 143 5.15 -7.00 -3.10
N LEU A 144 6.33 -7.61 -2.97
CA LEU A 144 6.43 -9.01 -2.58
C LEU A 144 5.98 -9.14 -1.13
N GLN A 145 5.03 -10.04 -0.88
CA GLN A 145 4.53 -10.26 0.47
C GLN A 145 5.65 -10.83 1.36
N PRO A 146 5.72 -10.42 2.63
CA PRO A 146 6.63 -11.02 3.58
C PRO A 146 6.43 -12.52 3.69
N GLY A 147 7.52 -13.27 3.78
CA GLY A 147 7.48 -14.73 3.82
C GLY A 147 8.79 -15.37 3.41
N THR A 148 8.77 -16.69 3.40
CA THR A 148 9.92 -17.52 3.05
C THR A 148 9.91 -17.82 1.56
N PHE A 149 11.06 -17.62 0.89
CA PHE A 149 11.21 -17.88 -0.55
C PHE A 149 12.52 -18.58 -0.84
N ASP A 150 12.57 -19.34 -1.93
CA ASP A 150 13.81 -19.94 -2.39
C ASP A 150 14.52 -19.04 -3.39
N LEU A 151 15.78 -18.74 -3.11
CA LEU A 151 16.64 -17.94 -3.96
C LEU A 151 17.64 -18.86 -4.64
N VAL A 152 17.63 -18.83 -5.97
CA VAL A 152 18.58 -19.53 -6.82
C VAL A 152 19.41 -18.48 -7.55
N GLY A 153 20.71 -18.46 -7.25
CA GLY A 153 21.68 -17.57 -7.87
C GLY A 153 22.57 -18.34 -8.82
N THR A 154 22.70 -17.85 -10.05
CA THR A 154 23.51 -18.48 -11.10
C THR A 154 24.47 -17.49 -11.72
N VAL A 155 25.69 -17.95 -12.00
CA VAL A 155 26.68 -17.22 -12.76
C VAL A 155 26.84 -17.86 -14.12
N VAL A 156 26.81 -17.03 -15.16
CA VAL A 156 27.03 -17.40 -16.56
C VAL A 156 28.41 -16.90 -16.96
N TYR A 157 29.21 -17.80 -17.49
CA TYR A 157 30.60 -17.55 -17.87
C TYR A 157 30.95 -18.36 -19.11
N GLU A 158 31.99 -17.95 -19.81
CA GLU A 158 32.52 -18.66 -20.98
C GLU A 158 33.91 -19.21 -20.71
N ILE A 159 34.21 -20.34 -21.33
CA ILE A 159 35.55 -20.92 -21.41
C ILE A 159 35.78 -21.25 -22.89
N ASN A 160 36.86 -20.73 -23.48
CA ASN A 160 37.20 -20.99 -24.89
C ASN A 160 35.99 -20.77 -25.84
N GLN A 161 35.26 -19.65 -25.66
CA GLN A 161 34.07 -19.27 -26.44
C GLN A 161 32.85 -20.18 -26.28
N SER A 162 32.88 -21.13 -25.33
CA SER A 162 31.74 -21.97 -24.99
C SER A 162 31.07 -21.48 -23.71
N PRO A 163 29.75 -21.20 -23.70
CA PRO A 163 29.04 -20.74 -22.51
C PRO A 163 28.73 -21.88 -21.54
N TYR A 164 28.90 -21.59 -20.26
CA TYR A 164 28.63 -22.46 -19.13
C TYR A 164 27.90 -21.68 -18.03
N GLN A 165 27.24 -22.40 -17.14
CA GLN A 165 26.50 -21.81 -16.03
C GLN A 165 26.63 -22.66 -14.79
N SER A 166 26.88 -22.01 -13.66
CA SER A 166 26.98 -22.66 -12.35
C SER A 166 26.08 -21.96 -11.34
N THR A 167 25.45 -22.76 -10.48
CA THR A 167 24.61 -22.25 -9.39
C THR A 167 25.48 -22.02 -8.16
N PHE A 168 25.71 -20.76 -7.79
CA PHE A 168 26.53 -20.41 -6.62
C PHE A 168 25.72 -20.39 -5.32
N TYR A 169 24.40 -20.26 -5.42
CA TYR A 169 23.49 -20.31 -4.27
C TYR A 169 22.20 -20.99 -4.66
N ASN A 170 21.78 -21.95 -3.84
CA ASN A 170 20.44 -22.53 -3.89
C ASN A 170 19.99 -22.73 -2.45
N GLY A 171 19.11 -21.86 -1.99
CA GLY A 171 18.58 -21.98 -0.66
C GLY A 171 17.59 -20.88 -0.32
N THR A 172 17.05 -21.00 0.87
CA THR A 172 15.94 -20.18 1.30
C THR A 172 16.42 -18.82 1.85
N ILE A 173 15.62 -17.79 1.61
CA ILE A 173 15.72 -16.46 2.19
C ILE A 173 14.39 -16.08 2.83
N GLU A 174 14.44 -15.22 3.84
CA GLU A 174 13.24 -14.66 4.46
C GLU A 174 13.05 -13.23 3.96
N VAL A 175 11.93 -12.98 3.30
CA VAL A 175 11.54 -11.64 2.85
C VAL A 175 10.72 -10.97 3.93
N VAL A 176 11.12 -9.77 4.33
CA VAL A 176 10.41 -8.93 5.31
C VAL A 176 9.96 -7.64 4.66
N GLU A 177 8.92 -7.01 5.19
CA GLU A 177 8.47 -5.72 4.67
C GLU A 177 9.52 -4.62 4.98
N ALA A 178 9.97 -3.90 3.95
CA ALA A 178 10.76 -2.70 4.17
C ALA A 178 9.82 -1.53 4.50
N GLY A 179 9.56 -1.33 5.79
CA GLY A 179 8.62 -0.32 6.26
C GLY A 179 9.05 0.29 7.58
N GLY A 180 9.09 1.62 7.63
CA GLY A 180 9.10 2.34 8.91
C GLY A 180 7.76 2.21 9.62
N PHE A 181 7.60 2.88 10.76
CA PHE A 181 6.38 2.82 11.59
C PHE A 181 5.06 3.26 10.90
N VAL A 182 5.12 3.77 9.66
CA VAL A 182 3.97 4.27 8.90
C VAL A 182 3.80 3.41 7.65
N SER A 183 3.01 2.33 7.78
CA SER A 183 2.60 1.48 6.66
C SER A 183 1.22 1.89 6.12
N VAL A 184 0.85 1.43 4.93
CA VAL A 184 -0.47 1.71 4.33
C VAL A 184 -1.58 1.11 5.17
N GLU A 185 -1.36 -0.08 5.71
CA GLU A 185 -2.26 -0.78 6.64
C GLU A 185 -2.46 0.05 7.91
N SER A 186 -1.38 0.61 8.46
CA SER A 186 -1.44 1.45 9.66
C SER A 186 -2.27 2.70 9.42
N VAL A 187 -2.04 3.40 8.29
CA VAL A 187 -2.84 4.58 7.91
C VAL A 187 -4.31 4.19 7.68
N PHE A 188 -4.56 3.08 7.00
CA PHE A 188 -5.91 2.57 6.76
C PHE A 188 -6.63 2.25 8.07
N LEU A 189 -6.02 1.49 8.98
CA LEU A 189 -6.64 1.11 10.25
C LEU A 189 -6.88 2.30 11.17
N VAL A 190 -5.95 3.26 11.24
CA VAL A 190 -6.13 4.47 12.04
C VAL A 190 -7.27 5.34 11.48
N THR A 191 -7.30 5.56 10.16
CA THR A 191 -8.38 6.34 9.52
C THR A 191 -9.73 5.65 9.64
N LEU A 192 -9.79 4.33 9.47
CA LEU A 192 -10.98 3.52 9.69
C LEU A 192 -11.45 3.62 11.15
N GLY A 193 -10.53 3.52 12.11
CA GLY A 193 -10.83 3.64 13.54
C GLY A 193 -11.44 5.01 13.89
N ILE A 194 -10.85 6.10 13.39
CA ILE A 194 -11.40 7.46 13.58
C ILE A 194 -12.78 7.59 12.94
N SER A 195 -12.96 7.07 11.72
CA SER A 195 -14.25 7.10 11.00
C SER A 195 -15.36 6.39 11.80
N LEU A 196 -15.06 5.21 12.35
CA LEU A 196 -15.99 4.44 13.18
C LEU A 196 -16.34 5.18 14.48
N LEU A 197 -15.37 5.84 15.12
CA LEU A 197 -15.61 6.64 16.33
C LEU A 197 -16.52 7.85 16.05
N VAL A 198 -16.30 8.55 14.93
CA VAL A 198 -17.17 9.67 14.50
C VAL A 198 -18.59 9.17 14.24
N LEU A 199 -18.73 8.06 13.51
CA LEU A 199 -20.03 7.47 13.20
C LEU A 199 -20.76 7.02 14.47
N LEU A 200 -20.05 6.39 15.41
CA LEU A 200 -20.60 6.02 16.72
C LEU A 200 -21.05 7.25 17.52
N GLY A 201 -20.25 8.32 17.55
CA GLY A 201 -20.60 9.57 18.21
C GLY A 201 -21.88 10.21 17.62
N LEU A 202 -22.01 10.22 16.30
CA LEU A 202 -23.21 10.69 15.61
C LEU A 202 -24.42 9.79 15.89
N TRP A 203 -24.23 8.47 15.94
CA TRP A 203 -25.28 7.52 16.26
C TRP A 203 -25.81 7.74 17.68
N ILE A 204 -24.91 7.83 18.68
CA ILE A 204 -25.26 8.11 20.08
C ILE A 204 -26.00 9.45 20.19
N HIS A 205 -25.49 10.51 19.56
CA HIS A 205 -26.17 11.81 19.53
C HIS A 205 -27.58 11.72 18.91
N GLY A 206 -27.74 10.94 17.85
CA GLY A 206 -29.04 10.65 17.24
C GLY A 206 -30.00 9.91 18.18
N GLN A 207 -29.51 8.92 18.93
CA GLN A 207 -30.33 8.20 19.92
C GLN A 207 -30.78 9.13 21.06
N PHE A 208 -29.87 9.94 21.61
CA PHE A 208 -30.24 10.93 22.64
C PHE A 208 -31.26 11.94 22.14
N LYS A 209 -31.15 12.42 20.88
CA LYS A 209 -32.14 13.31 20.29
C LYS A 209 -33.51 12.63 20.14
N ARG A 210 -33.57 11.36 19.75
CA ARG A 210 -34.81 10.58 19.65
C ARG A 210 -35.46 10.36 21.03
N ILE A 211 -34.67 10.12 22.08
CA ILE A 211 -35.16 9.95 23.46
C ILE A 211 -35.64 11.29 24.03
N SER A 212 -34.87 12.37 23.84
CA SER A 212 -35.20 13.71 24.32
C SER A 212 -36.49 14.26 23.68
N GLN A 213 -36.71 14.00 22.38
CA GLN A 213 -37.93 14.47 21.71
C GLN A 213 -39.21 13.72 22.11
N LYS A 214 -39.13 12.56 22.78
CA LYS A 214 -40.32 11.88 23.35
C LYS A 214 -40.84 12.53 24.65
N THR A 215 -40.17 13.55 25.19
CA THR A 215 -40.56 14.19 26.46
C THR A 215 -41.30 15.51 26.27
N LYS A 216 -41.44 16.01 25.04
CA LYS A 216 -42.41 17.06 24.77
C LYS A 216 -43.80 16.42 24.62
N ALA A 217 -44.40 16.05 25.75
CA ALA A 217 -45.83 15.87 25.80
C ALA A 217 -46.47 17.12 25.19
N ALA A 218 -47.33 16.95 24.18
CA ALA A 218 -48.13 18.05 23.64
C ALA A 218 -48.75 18.82 24.82
N PRO A 219 -48.81 20.17 24.77
CA PRO A 219 -49.48 20.91 25.83
C PRO A 219 -50.87 20.29 25.99
N LYS A 220 -51.15 19.77 27.18
CA LYS A 220 -52.46 19.23 27.51
C LYS A 220 -53.44 20.36 27.21
N VAL A 221 -54.23 20.19 26.15
CA VAL A 221 -55.33 21.08 25.86
C VAL A 221 -56.27 20.89 27.03
N GLU A 222 -56.22 21.84 27.97
CA GLU A 222 -57.21 21.96 29.02
C GLU A 222 -58.52 22.25 28.29
N VAL A 223 -59.31 21.20 28.04
CA VAL A 223 -60.76 21.33 27.85
C VAL A 223 -61.31 21.81 29.19
N GLY A 224 -61.13 23.10 29.44
CA GLY A 224 -61.65 23.74 30.62
C GLY A 224 -63.15 23.56 30.64
N THR A 225 -63.67 22.97 31.71
CA THR A 225 -65.01 23.30 32.20
C THR A 225 -64.93 24.75 32.72
N GLY A 226 -64.75 25.69 31.81
CA GLY A 226 -65.02 27.09 32.09
C GLY A 226 -66.52 27.15 32.33
N THR A 227 -66.92 27.46 33.56
CA THR A 227 -68.30 27.82 33.87
C THR A 227 -68.59 29.15 33.18
N THR A 228 -68.81 29.13 31.87
CA THR A 228 -69.54 30.20 31.20
C THR A 228 -70.92 30.20 31.84
N ASP A 229 -71.22 31.28 32.56
CA ASP A 229 -72.52 31.50 33.16
C ASP A 229 -73.58 31.40 32.04
N ALA A 230 -74.42 30.36 32.11
CA ALA A 230 -75.45 30.08 31.11
C ALA A 230 -76.48 31.21 30.98
N SER A 231 -76.45 32.24 31.85
CA SER A 231 -77.26 33.43 31.70
C SER A 231 -76.83 34.35 30.54
N MET A 232 -75.61 34.19 30.00
CA MET A 232 -75.07 35.04 28.93
C MET A 232 -75.21 34.43 27.53
N ASP A 233 -75.74 33.22 27.44
CA ASP A 233 -75.94 32.52 26.17
C ASP A 233 -77.13 33.10 25.41
N GLU A 234 -76.84 33.77 24.30
CA GLU A 234 -77.83 34.43 23.42
C GLU A 234 -78.92 33.46 22.93
N TRP A 235 -78.59 32.18 22.75
CA TRP A 235 -79.52 31.14 22.30
C TRP A 235 -80.52 30.69 23.38
N LEU A 236 -80.30 31.05 24.66
CA LEU A 236 -81.23 30.80 25.76
C LEU A 236 -82.25 31.94 25.95
N GLN A 237 -82.15 33.03 25.18
CA GLN A 237 -83.13 34.11 25.18
C GLN A 237 -84.50 33.62 24.66
N GLY A 238 -85.55 33.81 25.45
CA GLY A 238 -86.92 33.37 25.12
C GLY A 238 -87.34 32.03 25.72
N THR A 239 -86.42 31.30 26.37
CA THR A 239 -86.75 30.07 27.11
C THR A 239 -87.17 30.38 28.56
N ALA A 240 -87.90 29.45 29.20
CA ALA A 240 -88.41 29.62 30.57
C ALA A 240 -87.31 29.89 31.62
N TYR A 241 -86.07 29.54 31.33
CA TYR A 241 -84.91 29.78 32.20
C TYR A 241 -84.67 31.29 32.43
N ASN A 242 -84.79 32.11 31.38
CA ASN A 242 -84.60 33.58 31.46
C ASN A 242 -85.75 34.31 32.19
N GLN A 243 -86.91 33.68 32.35
CA GLN A 243 -88.02 34.27 33.12
C GLN A 243 -87.81 34.16 34.63
N SER A 244 -87.02 33.18 35.10
CA SER A 244 -86.76 32.97 36.52
C SER A 244 -85.75 33.97 37.11
N SER A 245 -84.78 34.42 36.30
CA SER A 245 -83.74 35.37 36.73
C SER A 245 -84.28 36.80 36.91
N SER A 246 -85.32 37.20 36.16
CA SER A 246 -85.94 38.51 36.29
C SER A 246 -86.86 38.67 37.52
N LYS A 247 -87.36 37.55 38.09
CA LYS A 247 -88.19 37.57 39.31
C LYS A 247 -87.38 37.67 40.61
N SER A 248 -86.07 37.41 40.59
CA SER A 248 -85.22 37.46 41.78
C SER A 248 -84.67 38.86 42.12
N LYS A 249 -84.98 39.89 41.32
CA LYS A 249 -84.63 41.30 41.63
C LYS A 249 -85.88 42.15 41.81
N LYS A 250 -86.57 41.96 42.94
CA LYS A 250 -87.41 43.00 43.54
C LYS A 250 -87.37 42.87 45.06
N LYS A 251 -86.93 43.96 45.68
CA LYS A 251 -87.09 44.28 47.10
C LYS A 251 -88.57 44.53 47.37
#